data_AF-A0A448STZ4-F1
#
_entry.id   AF-A0A448STZ4-F1
#
_cell.length_a   1.000
_cell.length_b   1.000
_cell.length_c   1.000
_cell.angle_alpha   90.00
_cell.angle_beta   90.00
_cell.angle_gamma   90.00
#
_symmetry.space_group_name_H-M   'P 1'
#
loop_
_entity.id
_entity.type
_entity.pdbx_description
1 polymer ?
#
loop_
_entity_poly.entity_id
_entity_poly.type
_entity_poly.pdbx_seq_one_letter_code
_entity_poly.pdbx_strand_id
1 'polypeptide(L)'
;MTAVYSHSLVLPANLPVGDLAYDSIDEALRLAGNMGADSAERLIQLARGAFDQAFIAVLIAAALLTSLSAGVLKFALRKRAQV
;
A
#
# COMPACT_ATOMS: atom_id res chain seq x y z
N MET A 1 -1.57 2.12 5.34
CA MET A 1 -1.83 1.71 3.93
C MET A 1 -2.65 2.78 3.22
N THR A 2 -3.85 3.10 3.71
CA THR A 2 -4.78 4.07 3.12
C THR A 2 -4.13 5.41 2.73
N ALA A 3 -3.39 6.06 3.63
CA ALA A 3 -2.74 7.33 3.31
C ALA A 3 -1.73 7.24 2.14
N VAL A 4 -0.96 6.15 2.05
CA VAL A 4 0.00 5.97 0.95
C VAL A 4 -0.74 5.63 -0.35
N TYR A 5 -1.77 4.77 -0.26
CA TYR A 5 -2.62 4.42 -1.40
C TYR A 5 -3.30 5.65 -2.02
N SER A 6 -3.99 6.46 -1.22
CA SER A 6 -4.70 7.66 -1.70
C SER A 6 -3.75 8.69 -2.32
N HIS A 7 -2.51 8.80 -1.82
CA HIS A 7 -1.49 9.67 -2.40
C HIS A 7 -0.83 9.10 -3.66
N SER A 8 -0.72 7.77 -3.78
CA SER A 8 -0.10 7.11 -4.94
C SER A 8 -1.06 6.93 -6.12
N LEU A 9 -2.37 6.94 -5.87
CA LEU A 9 -3.37 6.80 -6.92
C LEU A 9 -3.51 8.12 -7.69
N VAL A 10 -3.18 8.11 -8.98
CA VAL A 10 -3.38 9.25 -9.90
C VAL A 10 -4.34 8.83 -10.99
N LEU A 11 -5.56 9.35 -10.96
CA LEU A 11 -6.59 9.07 -11.95
C LEU A 11 -6.66 10.22 -12.96
N PRO A 12 -6.68 9.95 -14.28
CA PRO A 12 -6.84 10.99 -15.28
C PRO A 12 -8.25 11.58 -15.21
N ALA A 13 -8.38 12.90 -15.42
CA ALA A 13 -9.62 13.66 -15.22
C ALA A 13 -10.81 13.21 -16.10
N ASN A 14 -10.55 12.37 -17.11
CA ASN A 14 -11.56 11.80 -18.00
C ASN A 14 -12.15 10.47 -17.51
N LEU A 15 -11.68 9.91 -16.39
CA LEU A 15 -12.33 8.75 -15.79
C LEU A 15 -13.52 9.20 -14.93
N PRO A 16 -14.74 8.65 -15.14
CA PRO A 16 -15.91 8.95 -14.33
C PRO A 16 -15.85 8.20 -12.98
N VAL A 17 -14.89 8.57 -12.14
CA VAL A 17 -14.64 7.96 -10.82
C VAL A 17 -14.80 9.02 -9.74
N GLY A 18 -15.69 8.75 -8.78
CA GLY A 18 -15.87 9.61 -7.61
C GLY A 18 -14.78 9.40 -6.56
N ASP A 19 -14.76 10.26 -5.53
CA ASP A 19 -13.75 10.27 -4.47
C ASP A 19 -13.58 8.92 -3.73
N LEU A 20 -14.61 8.07 -3.77
CA LEU A 20 -14.61 6.71 -3.25
C LEU A 20 -13.48 5.83 -3.81
N ALA A 21 -13.03 6.06 -5.05
CA ALA A 21 -11.93 5.31 -5.65
C ALA A 21 -10.59 5.50 -4.90
N TYR A 22 -10.42 6.59 -4.16
CA TYR A 22 -9.20 6.88 -3.39
C TYR A 22 -9.22 6.29 -1.98
N ASP A 23 -10.36 5.78 -1.51
CA ASP A 23 -10.51 5.23 -0.15
C ASP A 23 -9.84 3.86 -0.04
N SER A 24 -10.09 2.97 -1.01
CA SER A 24 -9.45 1.65 -1.05
C SER A 24 -9.43 1.04 -2.45
N ILE A 25 -8.54 0.05 -2.66
CA ILE A 25 -8.53 -0.74 -3.89
C ILE A 25 -9.84 -1.49 -4.09
N ASP A 26 -10.46 -2.00 -3.03
CA ASP A 26 -11.72 -2.73 -3.13
C ASP A 26 -12.84 -1.85 -3.68
N GLU A 27 -12.88 -0.59 -3.25
CA GLU A 27 -13.84 0.40 -3.73
C GLU A 27 -13.54 0.80 -5.19
N ALA A 28 -12.28 0.94 -5.56
CA ALA A 28 -11.88 1.17 -6.95
C ALA A 28 -12.29 -0.01 -7.87
N LEU A 29 -12.11 -1.26 -7.42
CA LEU A 29 -12.54 -2.46 -8.15
C LEU A 29 -14.06 -2.55 -8.24
N ARG A 30 -14.78 -2.17 -7.17
CA ARG A 30 -16.25 -2.09 -7.16
C ARG A 30 -16.76 -1.09 -8.18
N LEU A 31 -16.12 0.08 -8.30
CA LEU A 31 -16.45 1.09 -9.30
C LEU A 31 -16.13 0.60 -10.72
N ALA A 32 -15.00 -0.06 -10.92
CA ALA A 32 -14.61 -0.63 -12.22
C ALA A 32 -15.65 -1.62 -12.76
N GLY A 33 -16.30 -2.40 -11.90
CA GLY A 33 -17.35 -3.34 -12.30
C GLY A 33 -18.59 -2.71 -12.94
N ASN A 34 -18.80 -1.40 -12.75
CA ASN A 34 -19.91 -0.65 -13.33
C ASN A 34 -19.50 0.21 -14.55
N MET A 35 -18.25 0.09 -15.03
CA MET A 35 -17.70 0.89 -16.12
C MET A 35 -17.64 0.12 -17.44
N GLY A 36 -17.50 0.83 -18.56
CA GLY A 36 -17.13 0.21 -19.84
C GLY A 36 -15.73 -0.44 -19.77
N ALA A 37 -15.52 -1.53 -20.50
CA ALA A 37 -14.35 -2.40 -20.39
C ALA A 37 -13.00 -1.65 -20.38
N ASP A 38 -12.81 -0.71 -21.30
CA ASP A 38 -11.56 0.07 -21.41
C ASP A 38 -11.30 0.97 -20.19
N SER A 39 -12.36 1.52 -19.59
CA SER A 39 -12.24 2.38 -18.41
C SER A 39 -12.07 1.56 -17.13
N ALA A 40 -12.73 0.41 -17.06
CA ALA A 40 -12.58 -0.54 -15.97
C ALA A 40 -11.13 -1.05 -15.90
N GLU A 41 -10.55 -1.47 -17.04
CA GLU A 41 -9.18 -1.97 -17.08
C GLU A 41 -8.17 -0.92 -16.62
N ARG A 42 -8.31 0.33 -17.09
CA ARG A 42 -7.46 1.45 -16.66
C ARG A 42 -7.55 1.71 -15.17
N LEU A 43 -8.76 1.73 -14.61
CA LEU A 43 -8.97 1.94 -13.18
C LEU A 43 -8.31 0.83 -12.35
N ILE A 44 -8.49 -0.43 -12.78
CA ILE A 44 -7.91 -1.61 -12.11
C ILE A 44 -6.38 -1.53 -12.11
N GLN A 45 -5.77 -1.20 -13.26
CA GLN A 45 -4.31 -1.10 -13.36
C GLN A 45 -3.74 0.00 -12.45
N LEU A 46 -4.36 1.19 -12.45
CA LEU A 46 -3.93 2.30 -11.60
C LEU A 46 -4.11 2.00 -10.11
N ALA A 47 -5.25 1.41 -9.74
CA ALA A 47 -5.52 1.02 -8.36
C ALA A 47 -4.54 -0.05 -7.85
N ARG A 48 -4.21 -1.04 -8.69
CA ARG A 48 -3.19 -2.05 -8.34
C ARG A 48 -1.81 -1.44 -8.17
N GLY A 49 -1.39 -0.56 -9.09
CA GLY A 49 -0.10 0.12 -8.99
C GLY A 49 0.03 0.94 -7.69
N ALA A 50 -1.02 1.68 -7.31
CA ALA A 50 -1.04 2.42 -6.06
C ALA A 50 -1.01 1.51 -4.82
N PHE A 51 -1.70 0.36 -4.87
CA PHE A 51 -1.67 -0.63 -3.80
C PHE A 51 -0.28 -1.25 -3.62
N ASP A 52 0.38 -1.63 -4.70
CA ASP A 52 1.72 -2.23 -4.66
C ASP A 52 2.73 -1.29 -3.99
N GLN A 53 2.67 0.02 -4.31
CA GLN A 53 3.51 1.04 -3.67
C GLN A 53 3.22 1.14 -2.16
N ALA A 54 1.95 1.18 -1.77
CA ALA A 54 1.58 1.20 -0.37
C ALA A 54 2.05 -0.07 0.38
N PHE A 55 1.93 -1.23 -0.25
CA PHE A 55 2.33 -2.52 0.31
C PHE A 55 3.83 -2.61 0.52
N ILE A 56 4.64 -2.19 -0.46
CA ILE A 56 6.10 -2.14 -0.34
C ILE A 56 6.53 -1.22 0.81
N ALA A 57 5.90 -0.05 0.96
CA ALA A 57 6.22 0.86 2.05
C ALA A 57 6.00 0.21 3.44
N VAL A 58 4.90 -0.53 3.61
CA VAL A 58 4.64 -1.27 4.86
C VAL A 58 5.59 -2.43 5.06
N LEU A 59 5.95 -3.17 4.01
CA LEU A 59 6.96 -4.23 4.10
C LEU A 59 8.31 -3.69 4.55
N ILE A 60 8.75 -2.54 4.02
CA ILE A 60 9.99 -1.89 4.44
C ILE A 60 9.92 -1.51 5.92
N ALA A 61 8.82 -0.88 6.36
CA ALA A 61 8.63 -0.52 7.76
C ALA A 61 8.67 -1.74 8.69
N ALA A 62 7.98 -2.83 8.31
CA ALA A 62 7.98 -4.08 9.06
C ALA A 62 9.38 -4.72 9.13
N ALA A 63 10.11 -4.72 8.02
CA ALA A 63 11.48 -5.22 7.97
C ALA A 63 12.40 -4.43 8.91
N LEU A 64 12.33 -3.10 8.88
CA LEU A 64 13.13 -2.23 9.76
C LEU A 64 12.84 -2.47 11.24
N LEU A 65 11.55 -2.52 11.62
CA LEU A 65 11.14 -2.79 13.01
C LEU A 65 11.61 -4.17 13.48
N THR A 66 11.50 -5.19 12.62
CA THR A 66 11.96 -6.55 12.91
C THR A 66 13.48 -6.61 13.06
N SER A 67 14.24 -6.00 12.14
CA SER A 67 15.70 -5.93 12.22
C SER A 67 16.19 -5.17 13.46
N LEU A 68 15.53 -4.06 13.81
CA LEU A 68 15.86 -3.30 15.02
C LEU A 68 15.60 -4.13 16.28
N SER A 69 14.43 -4.78 16.34
CA SER A 69 14.06 -5.64 17.47
C SER A 69 15.04 -6.80 17.65
N ALA A 70 15.42 -7.46 16.56
CA ALA A 70 16.43 -8.51 16.57
C ALA A 70 17.81 -7.99 16.99
N GLY A 71 18.20 -6.79 16.54
CA GLY A 71 19.45 -6.12 16.91
C GLY A 71 19.51 -5.80 18.41
N VAL A 72 18.43 -5.22 18.95
CA VAL A 72 18.29 -4.92 20.39
C VAL A 72 18.33 -6.20 21.22
N LEU A 73 17.61 -7.24 20.81
CA LEU A 73 17.60 -8.52 21.50
C LEU A 73 19.01 -9.15 21.52
N LYS A 74 19.69 -9.20 20.36
CA LYS A 74 21.06 -9.69 20.25
C LYS A 74 22.02 -8.91 21.16
N PHE A 75 21.90 -7.59 21.21
CA PHE A 75 22.72 -6.75 22.07
C PHE A 75 22.45 -6.99 23.56
N ALA A 76 21.18 -7.09 23.96
CA ALA A 76 20.79 -7.37 25.35
C ALA A 76 21.27 -8.74 25.83
N LEU A 77 21.15 -9.77 24.98
CA LEU A 77 21.65 -11.12 25.28
C LEU A 77 23.17 -11.16 25.40
N ARG A 78 23.90 -10.44 24.53
CA ARG A 78 25.36 -10.32 24.62
C ARG A 78 25.81 -9.63 25.91
N LYS A 79 25.14 -8.55 26.33
CA LYS A 79 25.44 -7.89 27.61
C LYS A 79 25.25 -8.82 28.80
N ARG A 80 24.19 -9.63 28.83
CA ARG A 80 23.94 -10.58 29.93
C ARG A 80 24.96 -11.72 29.99
N ALA A 81 25.57 -12.12 28.87
CA ALA A 81 26.59 -13.16 28.86
C ALA A 81 27.98 -12.66 29.32
N GLN A 82 28.17 -11.35 29.49
CA GLN A 82 29.42 -10.74 29.96
C GLN A 82 29.38 -10.29 31.43
N VAL A 83 28.25 -10.49 32.11
CA VAL A 83 28.04 -10.22 33.54
C VAL A 83 27.93 -11.55 34.27
#